data_AF-A0A1E4SS97-F1
#
_entry.id   AF-A0A1E4SS97-F1
#
_cell.length_a   1.000
_cell.length_b   1.000
_cell.length_c   1.000
_cell.angle_alpha   90.00
_cell.angle_beta   90.00
_cell.angle_gamma   90.00
#
_symmetry.space_group_name_H-M   'P 1'
#
loop_
_entity.id
_entity.type
_entity.pdbx_description
1 polymer ?
#
loop_
_entity_poly.entity_id
_entity_poly.type
_entity_poly.pdbx_seq_one_letter_code
_entity_poly.pdbx_strand_id
1 'polypeptide(L)'
;QIQSLFKAPTWSVQELLHAPQSDVSIDKGSVRKILKLSGLKTDITEQEEERLAEALSTQMTFIKHLYEGSDAKERESSNDSIFRLLPSDHAHGKEVTLTSLLEEIKNLRADPEKGEDGFDVSKL
;
A
#
# COMPACT_ATOMS: atom_id res chain seq x y z
N GLN A 1 25.22 -18.81 -27.30
CA GLN A 1 24.24 -17.72 -27.37
C GLN A 1 23.81 -17.23 -25.98
N ILE A 2 23.50 -18.10 -25.01
CA ILE A 2 23.15 -17.68 -23.64
C ILE A 2 24.36 -17.09 -22.88
N GLN A 3 25.54 -17.72 -22.97
CA GLN A 3 26.75 -17.24 -22.29
C GLN A 3 27.26 -15.88 -22.75
N SER A 4 26.97 -15.47 -23.99
CA SER A 4 27.29 -14.12 -24.49
C SER A 4 26.37 -13.05 -23.91
N LEU A 5 25.15 -13.43 -23.51
CA LEU A 5 24.15 -12.53 -22.94
C LEU A 5 24.51 -12.14 -21.49
N PHE A 6 25.03 -13.10 -20.71
CA PHE A 6 25.56 -12.85 -19.35
C PHE A 6 26.89 -12.10 -19.31
N LYS A 7 27.59 -12.00 -20.45
CA LYS A 7 28.84 -11.23 -20.60
C LYS A 7 28.59 -9.80 -21.07
N ALA A 8 27.34 -9.44 -21.35
CA ALA A 8 27.00 -8.07 -21.68
C ALA A 8 27.20 -7.19 -20.43
N PRO A 9 27.77 -5.97 -20.58
CA PRO A 9 27.89 -5.03 -19.48
C PRO A 9 26.50 -4.46 -19.17
N THR A 10 25.75 -5.16 -18.34
CA THR A 10 24.46 -4.73 -17.80
C THR A 10 24.60 -4.46 -16.32
N TRP A 11 23.97 -3.40 -15.81
CA TRP A 11 23.94 -3.15 -14.39
C TRP A 11 23.27 -4.30 -13.64
N SER A 12 23.83 -4.66 -12.50
CA SER A 12 23.12 -5.53 -11.57
C SER A 12 22.02 -4.76 -10.86
N VAL A 13 20.95 -5.45 -10.43
CA VAL A 13 19.88 -4.82 -9.64
C VAL A 13 20.43 -4.21 -8.34
N GLN A 14 21.50 -4.80 -7.79
CA GLN A 14 22.19 -4.31 -6.61
C GLN A 14 22.99 -3.02 -6.88
N GLU A 15 23.56 -2.87 -8.08
CA GLU A 15 24.22 -1.61 -8.49
C GLU A 15 23.20 -0.51 -8.79
N LEU A 16 22.04 -0.88 -9.33
CA LEU A 16 20.97 0.06 -9.62
C LEU A 16 20.37 0.61 -8.32
N LEU A 17 20.13 -0.26 -7.33
CA LEU A 17 19.70 0.11 -5.98
C LEU A 17 20.92 0.58 -5.18
N HIS A 18 21.27 1.86 -5.33
CA HIS A 18 22.38 2.44 -4.57
C HIS A 18 22.15 2.25 -3.06
N ALA A 19 23.24 2.04 -2.30
CA ALA A 19 23.12 1.93 -0.85
C ALA A 19 22.40 3.19 -0.31
N PRO A 20 21.34 3.04 0.50
CA PRO A 20 20.50 4.16 0.91
C PRO A 20 21.35 5.19 1.63
N GLN A 21 21.61 6.33 0.98
CA GLN A 21 22.02 7.54 1.67
C GLN A 21 20.77 7.96 2.47
N SER A 22 20.84 7.80 3.79
CA SER A 22 19.71 7.94 4.70
C SER A 22 19.27 9.41 4.83
N ASP A 23 18.54 9.89 3.83
CA ASP A 23 17.95 11.24 3.84
C ASP A 23 16.64 11.30 4.66
N VAL A 24 16.01 10.16 4.93
CA VAL A 24 14.72 10.10 5.62
C VAL A 24 14.92 9.90 7.12
N SER A 25 14.87 10.99 7.87
CA SER A 25 14.84 10.94 9.35
C SER A 25 13.41 10.73 9.84
N ILE A 26 13.22 9.77 10.75
CA ILE A 26 11.93 9.45 11.36
C ILE A 26 11.94 9.87 12.82
N ASP A 27 11.00 10.74 13.19
CA ASP A 27 10.80 11.15 14.58
C ASP A 27 10.22 10.01 15.44
N LYS A 28 10.67 9.94 16.69
CA LYS A 28 10.19 8.97 17.70
C LYS A 28 8.67 9.06 17.90
N GLY A 29 8.11 10.28 17.84
CA GLY A 29 6.67 10.50 17.91
C GLY A 29 5.87 9.83 16.77
N SER A 30 6.46 9.68 15.60
CA SER A 30 5.85 8.98 14.46
C SER A 30 5.81 7.47 14.66
N VAL A 31 6.85 6.88 15.25
CA VAL A 31 6.89 5.44 15.58
C VAL A 31 5.76 5.08 16.54
N ARG A 32 5.57 5.87 17.62
CA ARG A 32 4.47 5.64 18.58
C ARG A 32 3.09 5.79 17.95
N LYS A 33 2.91 6.75 17.03
CA LYS A 33 1.65 6.92 16.29
C LYS A 33 1.36 5.70 15.43
N ILE A 34 2.35 5.19 14.71
CA ILE A 34 2.20 3.99 13.87
C ILE A 34 1.83 2.78 14.73
N LEU A 35 2.54 2.56 15.85
CA LEU A 35 2.22 1.47 16.77
C LEU A 35 0.77 1.54 17.28
N LYS A 36 0.32 2.74 17.65
CA LYS A 36 -1.06 2.98 18.09
C LYS A 36 -2.09 2.68 16.98
N LEU A 37 -1.84 3.14 15.75
CA LEU A 37 -2.74 2.91 14.61
C LEU A 37 -2.78 1.43 14.20
N SER A 38 -1.66 0.72 14.35
CA SER A 38 -1.58 -0.71 14.09
C SER A 38 -2.18 -1.58 15.20
N GLY A 39 -2.69 -0.97 16.29
CA GLY A 39 -3.21 -1.71 17.45
C GLY A 39 -2.13 -2.47 18.22
N LEU A 40 -0.87 -2.07 18.08
CA LEU A 40 0.27 -2.66 18.77
C LEU A 40 0.51 -1.97 20.12
N LYS A 41 1.23 -2.66 21.01
CA LYS A 41 1.60 -2.11 22.32
C LYS A 41 2.49 -0.89 22.13
N THR A 42 2.15 0.19 22.84
CA THR A 42 2.87 1.47 22.78
C THR A 42 3.93 1.63 23.88
N ASP A 43 3.89 0.76 24.89
CA ASP A 43 4.89 0.72 25.96
C ASP A 43 6.13 -0.05 25.49
N ILE A 44 6.95 0.62 24.68
CA ILE A 44 8.22 0.12 24.17
C ILE A 44 9.39 0.81 24.85
N THR A 45 10.53 0.12 24.93
CA THR A 45 11.77 0.72 25.45
C THR A 45 12.36 1.72 24.46
N GLU A 46 13.15 2.69 24.94
CA GLU A 46 13.77 3.69 24.06
C GLU A 46 14.71 3.06 23.01
N GLN A 47 15.36 1.95 23.37
CA GLN A 47 16.20 1.18 22.46
C GLN A 47 15.41 0.49 21.33
N GLU A 48 14.23 -0.04 21.66
CA GLU A 48 13.33 -0.63 20.65
C GLU A 48 12.74 0.45 19.74
N GLU A 49 12.43 1.63 20.30
CA GLU A 49 11.93 2.77 19.56
C GLU A 49 12.95 3.27 18.52
N GLU A 50 14.22 3.37 18.91
CA GLU A 50 15.33 3.75 18.02
C GLU A 50 15.55 2.70 16.92
N ARG A 51 15.58 1.42 17.28
CA ARG A 51 15.69 0.32 16.31
C ARG A 51 14.54 0.33 15.29
N LEU A 52 13.32 0.61 15.74
CA LEU A 52 12.15 0.71 14.86
C LEU A 52 12.24 1.94 13.96
N ALA A 53 12.73 3.07 14.48
CA ALA A 53 12.95 4.28 13.68
C ALA A 53 13.99 4.05 12.58
N GLU A 54 15.11 3.39 12.89
CA GLU A 54 16.15 3.03 11.91
C GLU A 54 15.63 2.05 10.84
N ALA A 55 14.91 1.01 11.27
CA ALA A 55 14.32 0.04 10.37
C ALA A 55 13.31 0.69 9.42
N LEU A 56 12.44 1.54 9.95
CA LEU A 56 11.44 2.26 9.17
C LEU A 56 12.08 3.30 8.24
N SER A 57 13.16 3.96 8.66
CA SER A 57 13.93 4.89 7.82
C SER A 57 14.54 4.15 6.62
N THR A 58 15.11 2.97 6.85
CA THR A 58 15.68 2.11 5.80
C THR A 58 14.60 1.69 4.79
N GLN A 59 13.45 1.24 5.29
CA GLN A 59 12.31 0.85 4.45
C GLN A 59 11.78 2.04 3.64
N MET A 60 11.64 3.21 4.25
CA MET A 60 11.14 4.40 3.58
C MET A 60 12.12 4.91 2.52
N THR A 61 13.43 4.83 2.79
CA THR A 61 14.47 5.20 1.81
C THR A 61 14.46 4.24 0.62
N PHE A 62 14.24 2.94 0.85
CA PHE A 62 14.05 2.00 -0.25
C PHE A 62 12.80 2.35 -1.08
N ILE A 63 11.67 2.64 -0.42
CA ILE A 63 10.43 3.04 -1.09
C ILE A 63 10.59 4.36 -1.85
N LYS A 64 11.41 5.30 -1.37
CA LYS A 64 11.69 6.59 -2.03
C LYS A 64 12.21 6.41 -3.45
N HIS A 65 12.97 5.35 -3.74
CA HIS A 65 13.47 5.06 -5.09
C HIS A 65 12.34 4.87 -6.13
N LEU A 66 11.11 4.56 -5.69
CA LEU A 66 9.94 4.49 -6.59
C LEU A 66 9.53 5.88 -7.13
N TYR A 67 9.91 6.96 -6.44
CA TYR A 67 9.52 8.34 -6.76
C TYR A 67 10.63 9.14 -7.44
N GLU A 68 11.89 8.71 -7.34
CA GLU A 68 13.06 9.43 -7.88
C GLU A 68 13.12 9.45 -9.42
N GLY A 69 12.37 8.57 -10.10
CA GLY A 69 12.28 8.50 -11.58
C GLY A 69 10.97 9.03 -12.18
N SER A 70 10.02 9.46 -11.36
CA SER A 70 8.84 10.20 -11.83
C SER A 70 9.16 11.69 -11.77
N ASP A 71 8.81 12.46 -12.81
CA ASP A 71 8.88 13.94 -12.82
C ASP A 71 7.92 14.59 -11.79
N ALA A 72 7.99 14.19 -10.52
CA ALA A 72 7.24 14.72 -9.41
C ALA A 72 8.09 15.76 -8.68
N LYS A 73 8.40 16.86 -9.36
CA LYS A 73 8.57 18.16 -8.69
C LYS A 73 7.19 18.68 -8.27
N GLU A 74 6.46 17.93 -7.45
CA GLU A 74 5.21 18.41 -6.86
C GLU A 74 5.24 18.23 -5.34
N ARG A 75 5.54 19.37 -4.70
CA ARG A 75 5.09 19.83 -3.39
C ARG A 75 4.74 18.73 -2.37
N GLU A 76 5.57 18.69 -1.32
CA GLU A 76 5.25 18.17 0.00
C GLU A 76 3.85 18.65 0.47
N SER A 77 2.80 17.86 0.24
CA SER A 77 1.50 17.91 0.95
C SER A 77 0.42 17.00 0.34
N SER A 78 0.58 16.47 -0.86
CA SER A 78 -0.47 15.65 -1.47
C SER A 78 -0.15 14.16 -1.39
N ASN A 79 -0.56 13.51 -0.29
CA ASN A 79 -0.64 12.04 -0.25
C ASN A 79 -1.69 11.47 -1.23
N ASP A 80 -2.55 12.33 -1.80
CA ASP A 80 -3.61 11.97 -2.75
C ASP A 80 -3.09 11.59 -4.15
N SER A 81 -1.86 11.98 -4.52
CA SER A 81 -1.29 11.65 -5.83
C SER A 81 -0.46 10.36 -5.86
N ILE A 82 -0.16 9.78 -4.69
CA ILE A 82 0.70 8.59 -4.55
C ILE A 82 -0.08 7.29 -4.77
N PHE A 83 -1.40 7.29 -4.51
CA PHE A 83 -2.26 6.24 -5.02
C PHE A 83 -2.45 6.48 -6.52
N ARG A 84 -1.59 5.86 -7.34
CA ARG A 84 -1.76 5.73 -8.78
C ARG A 84 -3.18 5.28 -9.10
N LEU A 85 -4.04 6.24 -9.40
CA LEU A 85 -5.17 6.05 -10.29
C LEU A 85 -4.55 5.93 -11.69
N LEU A 86 -4.04 4.74 -12.03
CA LEU A 86 -3.86 4.38 -13.43
C LEU A 86 -5.27 4.50 -14.06
N PRO A 87 -5.52 5.45 -14.98
CA PRO A 87 -6.85 5.60 -15.59
C PRO A 87 -7.30 4.34 -16.33
N SER A 88 -6.35 3.44 -16.61
CA SER A 88 -6.52 2.18 -17.33
C SER A 88 -6.78 0.95 -16.45
N ASP A 89 -6.59 1.01 -15.12
CA ASP A 89 -6.90 -0.12 -14.21
C ASP A 89 -8.32 -0.08 -13.66
N HIS A 90 -9.02 1.05 -13.83
CA HIS A 90 -10.47 1.07 -13.78
C HIS A 90 -11.01 0.59 -15.12
N ALA A 91 -10.94 -0.72 -15.38
CA ALA A 91 -12.07 -1.31 -16.08
C ALA A 91 -13.27 -0.97 -15.19
N HIS A 92 -14.04 0.06 -15.57
CA HIS A 92 -15.26 0.40 -14.84
C HIS A 92 -16.00 -0.92 -14.69
N GLY A 93 -16.10 -1.41 -13.44
CA GLY A 93 -16.89 -2.59 -13.16
C GLY A 93 -18.24 -2.37 -13.82
N LYS A 94 -18.77 -3.41 -14.48
CA LYS A 94 -19.99 -3.36 -15.27
C LYS A 94 -20.98 -2.37 -14.63
N GLU A 95 -21.32 -1.31 -15.36
CA GLU A 95 -22.17 -0.25 -14.83
C GLU A 95 -23.46 -0.86 -14.27
N VAL A 96 -23.72 -0.58 -12.99
CA VAL A 96 -24.94 -1.05 -12.33
C VAL A 96 -26.11 -0.25 -12.90
N THR A 97 -26.87 -0.86 -13.78
CA THR A 97 -28.12 -0.28 -14.28
C THR A 97 -29.21 -0.43 -13.24
N LEU A 98 -30.21 0.47 -13.25
CA LEU A 98 -31.38 0.37 -12.37
C LEU A 98 -32.06 -1.00 -12.46
N THR A 99 -32.10 -1.59 -13.65
CA THR A 99 -32.66 -2.94 -13.85
C THR A 99 -31.84 -4.02 -13.16
N SER A 100 -30.51 -3.97 -13.27
CA SER A 100 -29.63 -4.92 -12.58
C SER A 100 -29.71 -4.79 -11.06
N LEU A 101 -29.80 -3.57 -10.54
CA LEU A 101 -29.95 -3.31 -9.11
C LEU A 101 -31.27 -3.88 -8.55
N LEU A 102 -32.39 -3.65 -9.25
CA LEU A 102 -33.69 -4.18 -8.84
C LEU A 102 -33.73 -5.71 -8.88
N GLU A 103 -33.04 -6.31 -9.85
CA GLU A 103 -32.88 -7.76 -9.94
C GLU A 103 -32.03 -8.31 -8.78
N GLU A 104 -30.92 -7.65 -8.43
CA GLU A 104 -30.07 -8.02 -7.29
C GLU A 104 -30.81 -7.92 -5.95
N ILE A 105 -31.57 -6.85 -5.72
CA ILE A 105 -32.40 -6.69 -4.51
C ILE A 105 -33.44 -7.80 -4.42
N LYS A 106 -34.11 -8.12 -5.54
CA LYS A 106 -35.12 -9.18 -5.57
C LYS A 106 -34.52 -10.56 -5.28
N ASN A 107 -33.27 -10.76 -5.68
CA ASN A 107 -32.56 -12.02 -5.51
C ASN A 107 -31.75 -12.08 -4.21
N LEU A 108 -31.79 -11.04 -3.37
CA LEU A 108 -31.11 -11.01 -2.09
C LEU A 108 -31.68 -12.08 -1.15
N ARG A 109 -30.81 -12.96 -0.67
CA ARG A 109 -31.14 -14.05 0.25
C ARG A 109 -30.05 -14.12 1.30
N ALA A 110 -30.45 -14.42 2.54
CA ALA A 110 -29.50 -14.71 3.59
C ALA A 110 -28.62 -15.89 3.19
N ASP A 111 -27.30 -15.70 3.28
CA ASP A 111 -26.28 -16.66 2.95
C ASP A 111 -25.69 -17.31 4.23
N PRO A 112 -26.06 -18.56 4.54
CA PRO A 112 -25.59 -19.24 5.76
C PRO A 112 -24.06 -19.44 5.76
N GLU A 113 -23.42 -19.55 4.60
CA GLU A 113 -21.96 -19.71 4.52
C GLU A 113 -21.20 -18.44 4.92
N LYS A 114 -21.87 -17.28 4.88
CA LYS A 114 -21.35 -16.00 5.39
C LYS A 114 -21.77 -15.71 6.84
N GLY A 115 -22.46 -16.65 7.49
CA GLY A 115 -22.95 -16.50 8.86
C GLY A 115 -24.18 -15.60 8.97
N GLU A 116 -24.97 -15.44 7.90
CA GLU A 116 -26.22 -14.66 7.89
C GLU A 116 -27.41 -15.45 8.48
N ASP A 117 -27.18 -16.20 9.56
CA ASP A 117 -28.23 -16.98 10.23
C ASP A 117 -29.18 -16.06 11.02
N GLY A 118 -30.49 -16.18 10.77
CA GLY A 118 -31.52 -15.39 11.45
C GLY A 118 -31.79 -14.01 10.86
N PHE A 119 -31.15 -13.67 9.74
CA PHE A 119 -31.43 -12.43 9.00
C PHE A 119 -32.59 -12.66 8.01
N ASP A 120 -33.73 -12.03 8.27
CA ASP A 120 -34.90 -12.12 7.41
C ASP A 120 -34.96 -10.91 6.48
N VAL A 121 -34.52 -11.08 5.24
CA VAL A 121 -34.48 -10.02 4.21
C VAL A 121 -35.87 -9.44 3.94
N SER A 122 -36.96 -10.17 4.25
CA SER A 122 -38.33 -9.69 4.09
C SER A 122 -38.82 -8.74 5.20
N LYS A 123 -38.02 -8.55 6.26
CA LYS A 123 -38.32 -7.65 7.39
C LYS A 123 -37.55 -6.34 7.38
N LEU A 124 -36.73 -6.10 6.36
CA LEU A 124 -36.09 -4.81 6.05
C LEU A 124 -37.05 -3.91 5.27
#